data_AF-A0A7W8QCB4-F1
#
_entry.id   AF-A0A7W8QCB4-F1
#
_cell.length_a   1.000
_cell.length_b   1.000
_cell.length_c   1.000
_cell.angle_alpha   90.00
_cell.angle_beta   90.00
_cell.angle_gamma   90.00
#
_symmetry.space_group_name_H-M   'P 1'
#
loop_
_entity.id
_entity.type
_entity.pdbx_description
1 polymer ?
#
loop_
_entity_poly.entity_id
_entity_poly.type
_entity_poly.pdbx_seq_one_letter_code
_entity_poly.pdbx_strand_id
1 'polypeptide(L)'
;MFVLQLGLIGLCIALLPLSYVWVKADDNKFRKLVWLTTFLTLDLVMFGGFTRLTDSGLGCPDWPGCYGTSSPFIAHAAISAAYQAMPSGPVSMTKAWIEMIHRYFAMAIGVLIIAQTLIAWTARIKRRPLHVSPWWPTSLLLLIVVQGAFGAWTVTMKLQPIIVTTHLLLGLALLGTLGWLAARLTPLPAYEPEAARWRAAALAGLALLVLQIALGGWVSTNYAVLACTDFPTCNGQWIPPMDFTHGFHLWRALGMTGDGDVITQDALVAIHWTHRTFAFAVIAYLVWFAVKMRRFESLRRPANGVLLVVLIQFVTGLSNIVLQWPLPIAVAHNGGAAILLLLLVMLNFRIAYSRPGRAAIPAREAAPA
;
A
#
# COMPACT_ATOMS: atom_id res chain seq x y z
N MET A 1 3.84 27.31 14.56
CA MET A 1 4.40 26.54 15.71
C MET A 1 4.03 25.06 15.68
N PHE A 2 2.78 24.68 15.39
CA PHE A 2 2.36 23.27 15.40
C PHE A 2 3.03 22.38 14.33
N VAL A 3 3.38 22.91 13.15
CA VAL A 3 4.11 22.14 12.10
C VAL A 3 5.47 21.65 12.60
N LEU A 4 6.19 22.48 13.36
CA LEU A 4 7.45 22.07 13.99
C LEU A 4 7.21 20.93 15.01
N GLN A 5 6.14 21.03 15.81
CA GLN A 5 5.75 19.97 16.74
C GLN A 5 5.45 18.65 16.02
N LEU A 6 4.72 18.70 14.89
CA LEU A 6 4.44 17.52 14.07
C LEU A 6 5.74 16.88 13.54
N GLY A 7 6.67 17.70 13.05
CA GLY A 7 8.00 17.24 12.63
C GLY A 7 8.78 16.56 13.77
N LEU A 8 8.74 17.14 14.97
CA LEU A 8 9.36 16.55 16.16
C LEU A 8 8.69 15.24 16.58
N ILE A 9 7.36 15.13 16.53
CA ILE A 9 6.63 13.89 16.80
C ILE A 9 7.08 12.80 15.83
N GLY A 10 7.10 13.09 14.52
CA GLY A 10 7.56 12.15 13.50
C GLY A 10 9.01 11.70 13.73
N LEU A 11 9.90 12.63 14.09
CA LEU A 11 11.28 12.33 14.44
C LEU A 11 11.38 11.42 15.67
N CYS A 12 10.68 11.75 16.76
CA CYS A 12 10.67 10.97 17.99
C CYS A 12 10.21 9.52 17.75
N ILE A 13 9.15 9.33 16.96
CA ILE A 13 8.67 7.99 16.59
C ILE A 13 9.72 7.27 15.75
N ALA A 14 10.37 7.95 14.79
CA ALA A 14 11.41 7.37 13.95
C ALA A 14 12.71 7.02 14.70
N LEU A 15 13.01 7.69 15.81
CA LEU A 15 14.18 7.37 16.64
C LEU A 15 14.11 5.96 17.25
N LEU A 16 12.91 5.41 17.48
CA LEU A 16 12.75 4.03 17.97
C LEU A 16 13.29 2.97 16.96
N PRO A 17 12.80 2.91 15.71
CA PRO A 17 13.35 1.99 14.72
C PRO A 17 14.82 2.31 14.35
N LEU A 18 15.22 3.59 14.34
CA LEU A 18 16.63 3.96 14.09
C LEU A 18 17.56 3.45 15.20
N SER A 19 17.22 3.68 16.48
CA SER A 19 18.02 3.18 17.60
C SER A 19 18.09 1.65 17.58
N TYR A 20 16.98 0.97 17.31
CA TYR A 20 16.96 -0.50 17.16
C TYR A 20 17.96 -1.01 16.11
N VAL A 21 17.99 -0.40 14.92
CA VAL A 21 18.90 -0.81 13.85
C VAL A 21 20.36 -0.56 14.25
N TRP A 22 20.65 0.56 14.93
CA TRP A 22 22.03 0.95 15.27
C TRP A 22 22.59 0.19 16.48
N VAL A 23 21.74 -0.24 17.41
CA VAL A 23 22.15 -1.06 18.57
C VAL A 23 22.40 -2.53 18.19
N LYS A 24 21.61 -3.11 17.28
CA LYS A 24 21.73 -4.55 16.94
C LYS A 24 23.02 -4.87 16.17
N ALA A 25 23.79 -5.88 16.56
CA ALA A 25 25.09 -6.28 15.98
C ALA A 25 25.09 -6.79 14.50
N ASP A 26 24.09 -6.48 13.68
CA ASP A 26 24.07 -6.87 12.26
C ASP A 26 25.03 -6.00 11.43
N ASP A 27 25.84 -6.66 10.62
CA ASP A 27 26.87 -6.04 9.78
C ASP A 27 26.28 -5.12 8.71
N ASN A 28 25.04 -5.38 8.23
CA ASN A 28 24.41 -4.56 7.21
C ASN A 28 23.23 -3.73 7.76
N LYS A 29 23.59 -2.68 8.48
CA LYS A 29 22.67 -1.68 9.05
C LYS A 29 21.73 -1.08 8.01
N PHE A 30 22.24 -0.77 6.81
CA PHE A 30 21.44 -0.15 5.75
C PHE A 30 20.36 -1.12 5.23
N ARG A 31 20.70 -2.38 4.97
CA ARG A 31 19.75 -3.44 4.61
C ARG A 31 18.66 -3.59 5.66
N LYS A 32 19.04 -3.62 6.95
CA LYS A 32 18.09 -3.74 8.04
C LYS A 32 17.14 -2.53 8.11
N LEU A 33 17.66 -1.32 7.95
CA LEU A 33 16.84 -0.11 7.89
C LEU A 33 15.81 -0.19 6.76
N VAL A 34 16.23 -0.59 5.55
CA VAL A 34 15.30 -0.72 4.40
C VAL A 34 14.22 -1.77 4.67
N TRP A 35 14.56 -2.94 5.22
CA TRP A 35 13.56 -3.97 5.57
C TRP A 35 12.59 -3.49 6.66
N LEU A 36 13.10 -2.80 7.68
CA LEU A 36 12.28 -2.24 8.74
C LEU A 36 11.33 -1.18 8.20
N THR A 37 11.80 -0.27 7.34
CA THR A 37 10.95 0.71 6.67
C THR A 37 9.94 0.06 5.72
N THR A 38 10.30 -1.05 5.06
CA THR A 38 9.37 -1.83 4.23
C THR A 38 8.23 -2.40 5.07
N PHE A 39 8.57 -3.01 6.21
CA PHE A 39 7.59 -3.56 7.16
C PHE A 39 6.68 -2.47 7.73
N LEU A 40 7.23 -1.37 8.23
CA LEU A 40 6.44 -0.26 8.76
C LEU A 40 5.55 0.39 7.68
N THR A 41 6.01 0.43 6.42
CA THR A 41 5.18 0.89 5.30
C THR A 41 4.02 -0.07 5.02
N LEU A 42 4.24 -1.39 5.10
CA LEU A 42 3.17 -2.38 4.97
C LEU A 42 2.11 -2.19 6.07
N ASP A 43 2.56 -2.05 7.32
CA ASP A 43 1.68 -1.80 8.47
C ASP A 43 0.91 -0.49 8.30
N LEU A 44 1.57 0.58 7.82
CA LEU A 44 0.92 1.86 7.56
C LEU A 44 -0.13 1.78 6.45
N VAL A 45 0.11 1.00 5.38
CA VAL A 45 -0.89 0.77 4.33
C VAL A 45 -2.11 0.06 4.90
N MET A 46 -1.92 -0.95 5.76
CA MET A 46 -3.02 -1.63 6.45
C MET A 46 -3.76 -0.67 7.39
N PHE A 47 -3.03 0.16 8.14
CA PHE A 47 -3.62 1.16 9.02
C PHE A 47 -4.36 2.25 8.26
N GLY A 48 -3.89 2.66 7.08
CA GLY A 48 -4.63 3.55 6.18
C GLY A 48 -5.93 2.93 5.68
N GLY A 49 -5.91 1.63 5.36
CA GLY A 49 -7.11 0.84 5.10
C GLY A 49 -8.07 0.87 6.30
N PHE A 50 -7.58 0.66 7.52
CA PHE A 50 -8.37 0.77 8.74
C PHE A 50 -9.00 2.16 8.90
N THR A 51 -8.21 3.25 8.80
CA THR A 51 -8.70 4.64 8.86
C THR A 51 -9.85 4.91 7.89
N ARG A 52 -9.77 4.34 6.69
CA ARG A 52 -10.84 4.43 5.70
C ARG A 52 -12.07 3.62 6.09
N LEU A 53 -11.89 2.36 6.50
CA LEU A 53 -12.98 1.44 6.80
C LEU A 53 -13.71 1.78 8.12
N THR A 54 -13.09 2.57 9.00
CA THR A 54 -13.72 3.15 10.20
C THR A 54 -14.23 4.59 9.98
N ASP A 55 -14.33 5.04 8.73
CA ASP A 55 -14.78 6.38 8.33
C ASP A 55 -14.10 7.51 9.10
N SER A 56 -12.80 7.33 9.36
CA SER A 56 -11.99 8.24 10.16
C SER A 56 -11.17 9.21 9.30
N GLY A 57 -11.21 9.09 7.97
CA GLY A 57 -10.42 9.93 7.05
C GLY A 57 -10.84 11.41 6.96
N LEU A 58 -11.86 11.82 7.70
CA LEU A 58 -12.31 13.21 7.88
C LEU A 58 -12.52 13.54 9.37
N GLY A 59 -11.83 12.83 10.26
CA GLY A 59 -11.86 13.10 11.70
C GLY A 59 -11.20 14.44 12.05
N CYS A 60 -10.29 14.91 11.20
CA CYS A 60 -9.67 16.23 11.24
C CYS A 60 -9.99 17.00 9.94
N PRO A 61 -10.47 18.25 10.03
CA PRO A 61 -10.93 19.01 8.85
C PRO A 61 -9.77 19.60 8.02
N ASP A 62 -8.57 19.63 8.56
CA ASP A 62 -7.38 20.27 8.01
C ASP A 62 -6.19 19.30 7.92
N TRP A 63 -5.16 19.72 7.21
CA TRP A 63 -3.88 19.01 7.06
C TRP A 63 -2.74 20.02 7.14
N PRO A 64 -1.59 19.72 7.79
CA PRO A 64 -1.21 18.44 8.41
C PRO A 64 -1.70 18.25 9.86
N GLY A 65 -2.28 19.28 10.46
CA GLY A 65 -2.78 19.27 11.84
C GLY A 65 -4.21 18.77 12.00
N CYS A 66 -4.77 18.99 13.18
CA CYS A 66 -6.17 18.77 13.50
C CYS A 66 -6.71 20.01 14.22
N TYR A 67 -7.66 20.70 13.60
CA TYR A 67 -8.16 22.01 14.01
C TYR A 67 -7.04 23.04 14.24
N GLY A 68 -6.04 23.08 13.35
CA GLY A 68 -4.90 24.00 13.45
C GLY A 68 -3.90 23.66 14.56
N THR A 69 -4.01 22.47 15.17
CA THR A 69 -3.11 22.00 16.23
C THR A 69 -2.37 20.73 15.82
N SER A 70 -1.33 20.37 16.57
CA SER A 70 -0.53 19.18 16.30
C SER A 70 -1.13 17.88 16.85
N SER A 71 -2.20 17.95 17.67
CA SER A 71 -2.75 16.78 18.36
C SER A 71 -4.23 16.94 18.69
N PRO A 72 -5.07 15.90 18.51
CA PRO A 72 -6.47 15.91 18.94
C PRO A 72 -6.65 16.26 20.42
N PHE A 73 -5.67 15.94 21.28
CA PHE A 73 -5.69 16.33 22.69
C PHE A 73 -5.75 17.86 22.86
N ILE A 74 -4.99 18.62 22.06
CA ILE A 74 -4.98 20.09 22.13
C ILE A 74 -6.27 20.64 21.50
N ALA A 75 -6.73 20.02 20.41
CA ALA A 75 -7.97 20.37 19.73
C ALA A 75 -9.27 19.84 20.40
N HIS A 76 -9.20 19.27 21.61
CA HIS A 76 -10.32 18.52 22.21
C HIS A 76 -11.62 19.33 22.29
N ALA A 77 -11.55 20.63 22.60
CA ALA A 77 -12.71 21.51 22.70
C ALA A 77 -13.39 21.71 21.34
N ALA A 78 -12.61 21.95 20.28
CA ALA A 78 -13.12 22.13 18.92
C ALA A 78 -13.72 20.82 18.36
N ILE A 79 -13.06 19.69 18.61
CA ILE A 79 -13.57 18.36 18.26
C ILE A 79 -14.89 18.06 18.97
N SER A 80 -14.96 18.36 20.28
CA SER A 80 -16.17 18.13 21.07
C SER A 80 -17.32 19.00 20.57
N ALA A 81 -17.08 20.27 20.27
CA ALA A 81 -18.09 21.16 19.70
C ALA A 81 -18.60 20.66 18.34
N ALA A 82 -17.70 20.23 17.45
CA ALA A 82 -18.06 19.67 16.14
C ALA A 82 -18.89 18.38 16.27
N TYR A 83 -18.53 17.48 17.19
CA TYR A 83 -19.29 16.27 17.46
C TYR A 83 -20.70 16.57 18.02
N GLN A 84 -20.81 17.52 18.95
CA GLN A 84 -22.12 17.91 19.50
C GLN A 84 -23.03 18.56 18.45
N ALA A 85 -22.46 19.30 17.50
CA ALA A 85 -23.21 19.91 16.41
C ALA A 85 -23.74 18.88 15.38
N MET A 86 -23.00 17.79 15.15
CA MET A 86 -23.41 16.72 14.24
C MET A 86 -22.92 15.35 14.74
N PRO A 87 -23.64 14.69 15.66
CA PRO A 87 -23.21 13.42 16.27
C PRO A 87 -23.03 12.27 15.27
N SER A 88 -23.82 12.25 14.19
CA SER A 88 -23.70 11.28 13.09
C SER A 88 -22.67 11.68 12.02
N GLY A 89 -21.93 12.77 12.25
CA GLY A 89 -21.00 13.33 11.29
C GLY A 89 -19.66 12.58 11.21
N PRO A 90 -18.71 13.13 10.42
CA PRO A 90 -17.40 12.51 10.24
C PRO A 90 -16.46 12.69 11.45
N VAL A 91 -16.77 13.60 12.37
CA VAL A 91 -15.87 13.98 13.47
C VAL A 91 -16.28 13.28 14.76
N SER A 92 -15.31 12.65 15.42
CA SER A 92 -15.37 12.26 16.84
C SER A 92 -13.94 12.23 17.39
N MET A 93 -13.77 12.21 18.71
CA MET A 93 -12.44 12.14 19.32
C MET A 93 -11.67 10.89 18.85
N THR A 94 -12.35 9.76 18.75
CA THR A 94 -11.76 8.50 18.27
C THR A 94 -11.31 8.60 16.81
N LYS A 95 -12.17 9.11 15.92
CA LYS A 95 -11.86 9.27 14.50
C LYS A 95 -10.68 10.23 14.28
N ALA A 96 -10.65 11.35 15.00
CA ALA A 96 -9.55 12.31 14.95
C ALA A 96 -8.20 11.68 15.40
N TRP A 97 -8.22 10.84 16.43
CA TRP A 97 -7.01 10.11 16.86
C TRP A 97 -6.55 9.09 15.83
N ILE A 98 -7.46 8.30 15.26
CA ILE A 98 -7.12 7.31 14.22
C ILE A 98 -6.42 8.02 13.05
N GLU A 99 -6.98 9.14 12.60
CA GLU A 99 -6.41 9.91 11.50
C GLU A 99 -5.04 10.51 11.85
N MET A 100 -4.90 11.14 13.02
CA MET A 100 -3.65 11.77 13.42
C MET A 100 -2.53 10.76 13.70
N ILE A 101 -2.84 9.60 14.28
CA ILE A 101 -1.87 8.50 14.45
C ILE A 101 -1.35 8.04 13.09
N HIS A 102 -2.24 7.96 12.08
CA HIS A 102 -1.84 7.57 10.73
C HIS A 102 -0.86 8.59 10.14
N ARG A 103 -1.15 9.88 10.31
CA ARG A 103 -0.27 10.98 9.89
C ARG A 103 1.08 10.96 10.62
N TYR A 104 1.10 10.68 11.92
CA TYR A 104 2.36 10.59 12.69
C TYR A 104 3.26 9.45 12.19
N PHE A 105 2.70 8.28 11.93
CA PHE A 105 3.46 7.16 11.39
C PHE A 105 3.92 7.43 9.95
N ALA A 106 3.11 8.09 9.12
CA ALA A 106 3.53 8.54 7.79
C ALA A 106 4.75 9.48 7.85
N MET A 107 4.74 10.46 8.78
CA MET A 107 5.88 11.35 9.01
C MET A 107 7.13 10.57 9.49
N ALA A 108 6.96 9.61 10.40
CA ALA A 108 8.06 8.78 10.86
C ALA A 108 8.70 7.98 9.71
N ILE A 109 7.91 7.39 8.81
CA ILE A 109 8.41 6.72 7.60
C ILE A 109 9.15 7.71 6.69
N GLY A 110 8.65 8.93 6.53
CA GLY A 110 9.35 10.00 5.82
C GLY A 110 10.74 10.27 6.40
N VAL A 111 10.87 10.37 7.73
CA VAL A 111 12.17 10.52 8.42
C VAL A 111 13.08 9.32 8.15
N LEU A 112 12.58 8.09 8.16
CA LEU A 112 13.37 6.90 7.84
C LEU A 112 13.90 6.91 6.40
N ILE A 113 13.07 7.34 5.44
CA ILE A 113 13.49 7.47 4.03
C ILE A 113 14.51 8.60 3.84
N ILE A 114 14.36 9.72 4.57
CA ILE A 114 15.37 10.78 4.63
C ILE A 114 16.70 10.21 5.16
N ALA A 115 16.67 9.45 6.26
CA ALA A 115 17.87 8.82 6.81
C ALA A 115 18.53 7.88 5.80
N GLN A 116 17.76 7.04 5.08
CA GLN A 116 18.28 6.18 4.02
C GLN A 116 18.97 6.99 2.90
N THR A 117 18.35 8.11 2.49
CA THR A 117 18.90 9.02 1.47
C THR A 117 20.21 9.63 1.92
N LEU A 118 20.26 10.18 3.14
CA LEU A 118 21.47 10.77 3.71
C LEU A 118 22.59 9.75 3.86
N ILE A 119 22.30 8.54 4.32
CA ILE A 119 23.30 7.46 4.46
C ILE A 119 23.88 7.11 3.08
N ALA A 120 23.04 6.95 2.05
CA ALA A 120 23.49 6.56 0.72
C ALA A 120 24.33 7.64 0.05
N TRP A 121 23.92 8.90 0.13
CA TRP A 121 24.72 10.02 -0.39
C TRP A 121 26.02 10.24 0.39
N THR A 122 25.98 10.12 1.72
CA THR A 122 27.19 10.22 2.54
C THR A 122 28.18 9.12 2.20
N ALA A 123 27.72 7.88 1.98
CA ALA A 123 28.57 6.78 1.54
C ALA A 123 29.20 7.07 0.16
N ARG A 124 28.42 7.61 -0.78
CA ARG A 124 28.90 8.00 -2.13
C ARG A 124 29.95 9.10 -2.09
N ILE A 125 29.76 10.13 -1.25
CA ILE A 125 30.68 11.27 -1.09
C ILE A 125 31.96 10.82 -0.39
N LYS A 126 31.83 10.09 0.72
CA LYS A 126 32.97 9.58 1.51
C LYS A 126 33.62 8.32 0.92
N ARG A 127 33.21 7.90 -0.28
CA ARG A 127 33.70 6.69 -0.98
C ARG A 127 33.67 5.42 -0.11
N ARG A 128 32.67 5.30 0.78
CA ARG A 128 32.46 4.11 1.61
C ARG A 128 31.80 3.01 0.78
N PRO A 129 32.11 1.73 1.03
CA PRO A 129 31.50 0.63 0.31
C PRO A 129 30.00 0.52 0.65
N LEU A 130 29.15 0.96 -0.26
CA LEU A 130 27.71 0.73 -0.24
C LEU A 130 27.28 0.33 -1.65
N HIS A 131 26.91 -0.94 -1.85
CA HIS A 131 26.61 -1.52 -3.17
C HIS A 131 25.21 -1.13 -3.72
N VAL A 132 24.75 0.09 -3.40
CA VAL A 132 23.48 0.65 -3.83
C VAL A 132 23.67 2.08 -4.30
N SER A 133 23.09 2.39 -5.47
CA SER A 133 23.06 3.75 -5.99
C SER A 133 22.20 4.64 -5.08
N PRO A 134 22.66 5.85 -4.71
CA PRO A 134 21.90 6.77 -3.87
C PRO A 134 20.61 7.26 -4.53
N TRP A 135 20.46 7.08 -5.84
CA TRP A 135 19.22 7.42 -6.55
C TRP A 135 18.02 6.56 -6.18
N TRP A 136 18.22 5.35 -5.62
CA TRP A 136 17.13 4.53 -5.10
C TRP A 136 16.43 5.16 -3.89
N PRO A 137 17.12 5.52 -2.79
CA PRO A 137 16.48 6.23 -1.70
C PRO A 137 16.02 7.64 -2.09
N THR A 138 16.70 8.33 -3.03
CA THR A 138 16.19 9.61 -3.58
C THR A 138 14.84 9.45 -4.27
N SER A 139 14.62 8.38 -5.05
CA SER A 139 13.31 8.15 -5.69
C SER A 139 12.23 7.81 -4.68
N LEU A 140 12.57 7.05 -3.62
CA LEU A 140 11.68 6.82 -2.48
C LEU A 140 11.31 8.12 -1.75
N LEU A 141 12.26 9.05 -1.61
CA LEU A 141 12.02 10.38 -1.02
C LEU A 141 11.04 11.19 -1.87
N LEU A 142 11.19 11.17 -3.20
CA LEU A 142 10.22 11.81 -4.09
C LEU A 142 8.83 11.16 -3.98
N LEU A 143 8.76 9.82 -3.97
CA LEU A 143 7.50 9.09 -3.85
C LEU A 143 6.77 9.40 -2.53
N ILE A 144 7.47 9.46 -1.39
CA ILE A 144 6.81 9.77 -0.11
C ILE A 144 6.32 11.23 -0.04
N VAL A 145 6.99 12.17 -0.71
CA VAL A 145 6.50 13.56 -0.84
C VAL A 145 5.22 13.61 -1.65
N VAL A 146 5.18 12.92 -2.81
CA VAL A 146 3.96 12.82 -3.64
C VAL A 146 2.85 12.10 -2.87
N GLN A 147 3.17 11.04 -2.14
CA GLN A 147 2.23 10.32 -1.27
C GLN A 147 1.63 11.25 -0.21
N GLY A 148 2.46 12.07 0.44
CA GLY A 148 2.02 13.06 1.41
C GLY A 148 1.08 14.12 0.80
N ALA A 149 1.38 14.60 -0.41
CA ALA A 149 0.51 15.53 -1.12
C ALA A 149 -0.87 14.92 -1.42
N PHE A 150 -0.91 13.68 -1.94
CA PHE A 150 -2.17 12.97 -2.15
C PHE A 150 -2.91 12.69 -0.83
N GLY A 151 -2.19 12.42 0.27
CA GLY A 151 -2.79 12.26 1.60
C GLY A 151 -3.37 13.56 2.16
N ALA A 152 -2.83 14.72 1.81
CA ALA A 152 -3.45 16.00 2.10
C ALA A 152 -4.73 16.18 1.27
N TRP A 153 -4.68 15.82 -0.02
CA TRP A 153 -5.84 15.90 -0.92
C TRP A 153 -6.98 14.94 -0.54
N THR A 154 -6.71 13.79 0.08
CA THR A 154 -7.81 12.93 0.56
C THR A 154 -8.69 13.67 1.58
N VAL A 155 -8.12 14.58 2.36
CA VAL A 155 -8.86 15.38 3.34
C VAL A 155 -9.44 16.63 2.70
N THR A 156 -8.62 17.42 2.00
CA THR A 156 -9.06 18.72 1.43
C THR A 156 -10.05 18.57 0.28
N MET A 157 -10.05 17.42 -0.41
CA MET A 157 -11.04 17.06 -1.44
C MET A 157 -12.12 16.09 -0.92
N LYS A 158 -12.34 16.04 0.40
CA LYS A 158 -13.46 15.33 1.05
C LYS A 158 -13.61 13.88 0.56
N LEU A 159 -12.50 13.13 0.55
CA LEU A 159 -12.44 11.72 0.16
C LEU A 159 -12.90 11.43 -1.27
N GLN A 160 -12.69 12.36 -2.21
CA GLN A 160 -12.93 12.14 -3.65
C GLN A 160 -12.35 10.78 -4.11
N PRO A 161 -13.15 9.87 -4.71
CA PRO A 161 -12.76 8.47 -4.91
C PRO A 161 -11.46 8.25 -5.68
N ILE A 162 -11.21 9.02 -6.75
CA ILE A 162 -9.99 8.89 -7.54
C ILE A 162 -8.73 9.33 -6.79
N ILE A 163 -8.85 10.32 -5.90
CA ILE A 163 -7.73 10.80 -5.08
C ILE A 163 -7.36 9.75 -4.05
N VAL A 164 -8.34 9.19 -3.34
CA VAL A 164 -8.11 8.15 -2.33
C VAL A 164 -7.56 6.87 -2.98
N THR A 165 -8.10 6.46 -4.14
CA THR A 165 -7.59 5.31 -4.89
C THR A 165 -6.16 5.54 -5.39
N THR A 166 -5.86 6.73 -5.89
CA THR A 166 -4.49 7.09 -6.33
C THR A 166 -3.52 7.12 -5.15
N HIS A 167 -3.93 7.66 -4.00
CA HIS A 167 -3.15 7.62 -2.76
C HIS A 167 -2.82 6.18 -2.33
N LEU A 168 -3.76 5.24 -2.43
CA LEU A 168 -3.50 3.82 -2.19
C LEU A 168 -2.46 3.26 -3.17
N LEU A 169 -2.62 3.51 -4.47
CA LEU A 169 -1.70 2.99 -5.51
C LEU A 169 -0.29 3.57 -5.37
N LEU A 170 -0.16 4.85 -5.02
CA LEU A 170 1.13 5.49 -4.73
C LEU A 170 1.78 4.90 -3.46
N GLY A 171 1.00 4.62 -2.41
CA GLY A 171 1.47 3.93 -1.21
C GLY A 171 1.98 2.52 -1.50
N LEU A 172 1.30 1.80 -2.38
CA LEU A 172 1.73 0.48 -2.86
C LEU A 172 2.96 0.56 -3.78
N ALA A 173 3.08 1.60 -4.59
CA ALA A 173 4.29 1.85 -5.38
C ALA A 173 5.50 2.15 -4.48
N LEU A 174 5.30 2.93 -3.41
CA LEU A 174 6.32 3.15 -2.38
C LEU A 174 6.73 1.83 -1.71
N LEU A 175 5.74 1.03 -1.26
CA LEU A 175 5.96 -0.28 -0.65
C LEU A 175 6.70 -1.24 -1.59
N GLY A 176 6.28 -1.31 -2.85
CA GLY A 176 6.91 -2.14 -3.87
C GLY A 176 8.34 -1.71 -4.20
N THR A 177 8.61 -0.40 -4.24
CA THR A 177 9.96 0.14 -4.47
C THR A 177 10.87 -0.14 -3.28
N LEU A 178 10.37 0.00 -2.04
CA LEU A 178 11.07 -0.40 -0.82
C LEU A 178 11.36 -1.90 -0.82
N GLY A 179 10.37 -2.74 -1.14
CA GLY A 179 10.52 -4.19 -1.25
C GLY A 179 11.55 -4.60 -2.32
N TRP A 180 11.57 -3.91 -3.46
CA TRP A 180 12.58 -4.13 -4.50
C TRP A 180 13.99 -3.76 -4.02
N LEU A 181 14.14 -2.61 -3.36
CA LEU A 181 15.42 -2.19 -2.76
C LEU A 181 15.89 -3.18 -1.68
N ALA A 182 14.97 -3.64 -0.83
CA ALA A 182 15.22 -4.62 0.21
C ALA A 182 15.68 -5.96 -0.39
N ALA A 183 15.05 -6.40 -1.48
CA ALA A 183 15.43 -7.60 -2.22
C ALA A 183 16.84 -7.44 -2.83
N ARG A 184 17.16 -6.27 -3.39
CA ARG A 184 18.48 -5.96 -3.96
C ARG A 184 19.62 -5.98 -2.93
N LEU A 185 19.30 -5.67 -1.68
CA LEU A 185 20.24 -5.68 -0.56
C LEU A 185 20.36 -7.05 0.11
N THR A 186 19.49 -7.99 -0.23
CA THR A 186 19.52 -9.36 0.29
C THR A 186 20.39 -10.25 -0.61
N PRO A 187 21.21 -11.16 -0.05
CA PRO A 187 21.97 -12.11 -0.86
C PRO A 187 21.09 -12.84 -1.87
N LEU A 188 21.59 -12.92 -3.10
CA LEU A 188 20.83 -13.43 -4.23
C LEU A 188 20.80 -14.95 -4.22
N PRO A 189 19.66 -15.57 -4.55
CA PRO A 189 19.58 -17.02 -4.73
C PRO A 189 20.35 -17.47 -5.99
N ALA A 190 20.49 -18.79 -6.17
CA ALA A 190 21.17 -19.40 -7.30
C ALA A 190 20.67 -18.86 -8.65
N TYR A 191 21.60 -18.66 -9.59
CA TYR A 191 21.32 -18.16 -10.93
C TYR A 191 20.65 -19.24 -11.79
N GLU A 192 19.41 -18.99 -12.23
CA GLU A 192 18.64 -19.91 -13.07
C GLU A 192 18.26 -19.21 -14.40
N PRO A 193 19.09 -19.30 -15.45
CA PRO A 193 18.93 -18.51 -16.68
C PRO A 193 17.59 -18.75 -17.39
N GLU A 194 17.07 -19.97 -17.28
CA GLU A 194 15.76 -20.34 -17.79
C GLU A 194 14.59 -19.57 -17.16
N ALA A 195 14.77 -18.96 -16.00
CA ALA A 195 13.75 -18.11 -15.37
C ALA A 195 13.60 -16.78 -16.13
N ALA A 196 14.64 -16.30 -16.80
CA ALA A 196 14.64 -15.00 -17.48
C ALA A 196 13.56 -14.87 -18.58
N ARG A 197 13.20 -15.99 -19.23
CA ARG A 197 12.12 -16.02 -20.25
C ARG A 197 10.75 -15.67 -19.69
N TRP A 198 10.56 -15.79 -18.37
CA TRP A 198 9.30 -15.50 -17.69
C TRP A 198 9.14 -14.03 -17.29
N ARG A 199 10.08 -13.15 -17.69
CA ARG A 199 10.03 -11.73 -17.34
C ARG A 199 8.75 -11.03 -17.80
N ALA A 200 8.28 -11.32 -19.02
CA ALA A 200 7.04 -10.75 -19.53
C ALA A 200 5.82 -11.24 -18.72
N ALA A 201 5.76 -12.55 -18.43
CA ALA A 201 4.70 -13.12 -17.61
C ALA A 201 4.69 -12.56 -16.17
N ALA A 202 5.87 -12.34 -15.58
CA ALA A 202 6.01 -11.73 -14.27
C ALA A 202 5.53 -10.27 -14.23
N LEU A 203 5.81 -9.50 -15.28
CA LEU A 203 5.31 -8.12 -15.44
C LEU A 203 3.80 -8.09 -15.63
N ALA A 204 3.26 -8.95 -16.50
CA ALA A 204 1.83 -9.06 -16.70
C ALA A 204 1.11 -9.44 -15.41
N GLY A 205 1.65 -10.38 -14.62
CA GLY A 205 1.08 -10.72 -13.31
C GLY A 205 1.07 -9.56 -12.33
N LEU A 206 2.14 -8.76 -12.30
CA LEU A 206 2.20 -7.55 -11.48
C LEU A 206 1.19 -6.50 -11.95
N ALA A 207 1.07 -6.28 -13.25
CA ALA A 207 0.11 -5.32 -13.82
C ALA A 207 -1.35 -5.72 -13.55
N LEU A 208 -1.68 -7.00 -13.74
CA LEU A 208 -3.00 -7.55 -13.43
C LEU A 208 -3.35 -7.38 -11.95
N LEU A 209 -2.41 -7.66 -11.05
CA LEU A 209 -2.61 -7.45 -9.61
C LEU A 209 -2.82 -5.97 -9.29
N VAL A 210 -2.01 -5.07 -9.84
CA VAL A 210 -2.17 -3.62 -9.61
C VAL A 210 -3.54 -3.14 -10.09
N LEU A 211 -4.01 -3.63 -11.24
CA LEU A 211 -5.36 -3.32 -11.72
C LEU A 211 -6.45 -3.88 -10.79
N GLN A 212 -6.32 -5.12 -10.30
CA GLN A 212 -7.24 -5.69 -9.31
C GLN A 212 -7.30 -4.86 -8.03
N ILE A 213 -6.15 -4.41 -7.54
CA ILE A 213 -6.06 -3.56 -6.35
C ILE A 213 -6.68 -2.19 -6.62
N ALA A 214 -6.47 -1.59 -7.79
CA ALA A 214 -7.11 -0.35 -8.20
C ALA A 214 -8.65 -0.50 -8.20
N LEU A 215 -9.17 -1.59 -8.77
CA LEU A 215 -10.60 -1.90 -8.74
C LEU A 215 -11.11 -2.11 -7.31
N GLY A 216 -10.35 -2.79 -6.44
CA GLY A 216 -10.72 -2.96 -5.02
C GLY A 216 -10.71 -1.64 -4.24
N GLY A 217 -9.73 -0.78 -4.50
CA GLY A 217 -9.69 0.59 -4.01
C GLY A 217 -10.90 1.40 -4.51
N TRP A 218 -11.30 1.22 -5.77
CA TRP A 218 -12.50 1.84 -6.33
C TRP A 218 -13.79 1.37 -5.65
N VAL A 219 -13.92 0.08 -5.34
CA VAL A 219 -15.04 -0.46 -4.53
C VAL A 219 -15.07 0.18 -3.16
N SER A 220 -13.94 0.18 -2.45
CA SER A 220 -13.83 0.74 -1.10
C SER A 220 -14.15 2.23 -1.07
N THR A 221 -13.56 3.01 -1.98
CA THR A 221 -13.75 4.47 -2.01
C THR A 221 -15.15 4.91 -2.41
N ASN A 222 -15.90 4.06 -3.09
CA ASN A 222 -17.31 4.31 -3.44
C ASN A 222 -18.30 3.66 -2.47
N TYR A 223 -17.85 3.02 -1.40
CA TYR A 223 -18.71 2.26 -0.48
C TYR A 223 -19.54 1.17 -1.19
N ALA A 224 -19.03 0.60 -2.28
CA ALA A 224 -19.76 -0.35 -3.13
C ALA A 224 -19.67 -1.81 -2.63
N VAL A 225 -19.04 -2.07 -1.48
CA VAL A 225 -18.79 -3.43 -0.95
C VAL A 225 -20.08 -4.24 -0.80
N LEU A 226 -21.20 -3.60 -0.43
CA LEU A 226 -22.49 -4.28 -0.24
C LEU A 226 -23.47 -4.02 -1.40
N ALA A 227 -23.01 -3.51 -2.55
CA ALA A 227 -23.86 -3.30 -3.71
C ALA A 227 -24.42 -4.62 -4.29
N CYS A 228 -23.66 -5.70 -4.15
CA CYS A 228 -24.09 -7.09 -4.36
C CYS A 228 -24.01 -7.82 -3.02
N THR A 229 -25.13 -8.34 -2.54
CA THR A 229 -25.24 -8.93 -1.19
C THR A 229 -25.06 -10.46 -1.17
N ASP A 230 -24.97 -11.08 -2.34
CA ASP A 230 -24.87 -12.52 -2.57
C ASP A 230 -23.71 -12.89 -3.51
N PHE A 231 -23.42 -14.19 -3.55
CA PHE A 231 -22.42 -14.81 -4.41
C PHE A 231 -22.89 -16.24 -4.74
N PRO A 232 -22.78 -16.74 -5.99
CA PRO A 232 -22.06 -16.17 -7.14
C PRO A 232 -22.87 -15.21 -8.03
N THR A 233 -24.15 -15.00 -7.75
CA THR A 233 -24.99 -13.95 -8.38
C THR A 233 -24.75 -12.58 -7.75
N CYS A 234 -25.42 -11.54 -8.28
CA CYS A 234 -25.55 -10.24 -7.64
C CYS A 234 -27.04 -9.87 -7.58
N ASN A 235 -27.56 -9.75 -6.37
CA ASN A 235 -28.96 -9.54 -6.04
C ASN A 235 -29.88 -10.55 -6.78
N GLY A 236 -29.46 -11.83 -6.80
CA GLY A 236 -30.19 -12.93 -7.45
C GLY A 236 -30.01 -13.01 -8.98
N GLN A 237 -29.24 -12.11 -9.60
CA GLN A 237 -29.03 -12.06 -11.05
C GLN A 237 -27.59 -12.43 -11.43
N TRP A 238 -27.43 -13.18 -12.53
CA TRP A 238 -26.11 -13.50 -13.10
C TRP A 238 -25.51 -12.35 -13.90
N ILE A 239 -26.37 -11.51 -14.47
CA ILE A 239 -26.01 -10.30 -15.19
C ILE A 239 -26.95 -9.21 -14.66
N PRO A 240 -26.58 -8.49 -13.59
CA PRO A 240 -27.42 -7.43 -13.05
C PRO A 240 -27.40 -6.19 -13.95
N PRO A 241 -28.43 -5.32 -13.87
CA PRO A 241 -28.34 -3.95 -14.38
C PRO A 241 -27.09 -3.26 -13.83
N MET A 242 -26.38 -2.58 -14.73
CA MET A 242 -25.11 -1.93 -14.41
C MET A 242 -25.00 -0.62 -15.19
N ASP A 243 -24.66 0.44 -14.46
CA ASP A 243 -24.39 1.75 -15.04
C ASP A 243 -22.89 2.04 -14.99
N PHE A 244 -22.19 1.66 -16.06
CA PHE A 244 -20.75 1.88 -16.17
C PHE A 244 -20.39 3.36 -16.38
N THR A 245 -21.28 4.16 -16.97
CA THR A 245 -21.04 5.58 -17.26
C THR A 245 -20.84 6.35 -15.97
N HIS A 246 -21.76 6.21 -15.01
CA HIS A 246 -21.63 6.87 -13.71
C HIS A 246 -20.72 6.10 -12.75
N GLY A 247 -20.71 4.76 -12.81
CA GLY A 247 -19.87 3.91 -11.95
C GLY A 247 -18.36 4.15 -12.15
N PHE A 248 -17.94 4.45 -13.39
CA PHE A 248 -16.55 4.71 -13.74
C PHE A 248 -16.26 6.15 -14.18
N HIS A 249 -17.16 7.09 -13.89
CA HIS A 249 -16.84 8.51 -13.96
C HIS A 249 -15.83 8.86 -12.86
N LEU A 250 -14.57 9.09 -13.23
CA LEU A 250 -13.45 9.15 -12.29
C LEU A 250 -13.42 10.44 -11.47
N TRP A 251 -13.76 11.58 -12.07
CA TRP A 251 -13.65 12.89 -11.43
C TRP A 251 -15.01 13.37 -10.93
N ARG A 252 -15.36 13.01 -9.69
CA ARG A 252 -16.63 13.39 -9.05
C ARG A 252 -16.53 13.39 -7.53
N ALA A 253 -17.41 14.13 -6.87
CA ALA A 253 -17.53 14.09 -5.43
C ALA A 253 -17.96 12.69 -4.94
N LEU A 254 -17.55 12.34 -3.72
CA LEU A 254 -17.96 11.09 -3.08
C LEU A 254 -19.49 11.03 -2.95
N GLY A 255 -20.09 9.92 -3.39
CA GLY A 255 -21.54 9.69 -3.33
C GLY A 255 -22.36 10.38 -4.43
N MET A 256 -21.72 11.15 -5.32
CA MET A 256 -22.40 11.87 -6.40
C MET A 256 -21.96 11.40 -7.79
N THR A 257 -22.75 11.66 -8.82
CA THR A 257 -22.41 11.55 -10.25
C THR A 257 -21.54 12.74 -10.70
N GLY A 258 -21.15 12.78 -11.99
CA GLY A 258 -20.43 13.92 -12.56
C GLY A 258 -21.28 15.21 -12.58
N ASP A 259 -22.60 15.07 -12.71
CA ASP A 259 -23.55 16.18 -12.80
C ASP A 259 -24.04 16.67 -11.42
N GLY A 260 -23.68 15.96 -10.35
CA GLY A 260 -23.99 16.34 -8.97
C GLY A 260 -25.18 15.60 -8.33
N ASP A 261 -25.84 14.72 -9.07
CA ASP A 261 -26.90 13.84 -8.54
C ASP A 261 -26.32 12.72 -7.66
N VAL A 262 -27.14 12.09 -6.83
CA VAL A 262 -26.72 10.94 -6.02
C VAL A 262 -26.40 9.75 -6.93
N ILE A 263 -25.27 9.07 -6.68
CA ILE A 263 -24.89 7.89 -7.45
C ILE A 263 -25.94 6.77 -7.30
N THR A 264 -26.31 6.16 -8.42
CA THR A 264 -27.33 5.11 -8.48
C THR A 264 -26.79 3.78 -7.94
N GLN A 265 -27.71 2.92 -7.49
CA GLN A 265 -27.37 1.56 -7.07
C GLN A 265 -26.73 0.77 -8.23
N ASP A 266 -27.23 0.91 -9.46
CA ASP A 266 -26.70 0.22 -10.65
C ASP A 266 -25.26 0.63 -10.96
N ALA A 267 -24.88 1.88 -10.66
CA ALA A 267 -23.50 2.33 -10.78
C ALA A 267 -22.59 1.70 -9.72
N LEU A 268 -23.06 1.56 -8.48
CA LEU A 268 -22.34 0.85 -7.41
C LEU A 268 -22.22 -0.64 -7.71
N VAL A 269 -23.27 -1.26 -8.27
CA VAL A 269 -23.26 -2.65 -8.75
C VAL A 269 -22.21 -2.82 -9.86
N ALA A 270 -22.14 -1.90 -10.83
CA ALA A 270 -21.11 -1.96 -11.88
C ALA A 270 -19.68 -1.97 -11.31
N ILE A 271 -19.41 -1.12 -10.30
CA ILE A 271 -18.12 -1.06 -9.62
C ILE A 271 -17.78 -2.38 -8.93
N HIS A 272 -18.69 -2.89 -8.09
CA HIS A 272 -18.47 -4.14 -7.35
C HIS A 272 -18.37 -5.34 -8.29
N TRP A 273 -19.31 -5.47 -9.23
CA TRP A 273 -19.35 -6.57 -10.20
C TRP A 273 -18.07 -6.66 -11.03
N THR A 274 -17.53 -5.52 -11.47
CA THR A 274 -16.25 -5.46 -12.20
C THR A 274 -15.09 -6.00 -11.35
N HIS A 275 -14.97 -5.57 -10.09
CA HIS A 275 -13.90 -6.05 -9.20
C HIS A 275 -13.96 -7.57 -8.97
N ARG A 276 -15.14 -8.11 -8.66
CA ARG A 276 -15.30 -9.56 -8.36
C ARG A 276 -15.11 -10.44 -9.58
N THR A 277 -15.57 -10.01 -10.76
CA THR A 277 -15.44 -10.80 -11.98
C THR A 277 -14.01 -10.78 -12.52
N PHE A 278 -13.36 -9.62 -12.49
CA PHE A 278 -11.95 -9.50 -12.87
C PHE A 278 -11.03 -10.30 -11.92
N ALA A 279 -11.41 -10.45 -10.64
CA ALA A 279 -10.65 -11.24 -9.67
C ALA A 279 -10.42 -12.68 -10.12
N PHE A 280 -11.38 -13.33 -10.79
CA PHE A 280 -11.21 -14.69 -11.28
C PHE A 280 -10.12 -14.80 -12.34
N ALA A 281 -10.04 -13.82 -13.25
CA ALA A 281 -8.98 -13.77 -14.27
C ALA A 281 -7.61 -13.59 -13.60
N VAL A 282 -7.51 -12.71 -12.60
CA VAL A 282 -6.27 -12.49 -11.85
C VAL A 282 -5.87 -13.72 -11.05
N ILE A 283 -6.81 -14.36 -10.34
CA ILE A 283 -6.56 -15.61 -9.59
C ILE A 283 -6.05 -16.69 -10.53
N ALA A 284 -6.75 -16.95 -11.64
CA ALA A 284 -6.35 -17.97 -12.62
C ALA A 284 -4.94 -17.72 -13.15
N TYR A 285 -4.65 -16.48 -13.52
CA TYR A 285 -3.32 -16.09 -14.02
C TYR A 285 -2.23 -16.25 -12.96
N LEU A 286 -2.45 -15.75 -11.74
CA LEU A 286 -1.45 -15.81 -10.67
C LEU A 286 -1.20 -17.23 -10.19
N VAL A 287 -2.24 -18.08 -10.12
CA VAL A 287 -2.10 -19.51 -9.81
C VAL A 287 -1.28 -20.20 -10.90
N TRP A 288 -1.62 -20.01 -12.17
CA TRP A 288 -0.85 -20.56 -13.29
C TRP A 288 0.62 -20.13 -13.23
N PHE A 289 0.86 -18.82 -13.08
CA PHE A 289 2.20 -18.26 -13.04
C PHE A 289 3.00 -18.82 -11.86
N ALA A 290 2.43 -18.80 -10.65
CA ALA A 290 3.09 -19.30 -9.46
C ALA A 290 3.41 -20.80 -9.55
N VAL A 291 2.47 -21.63 -10.03
CA VAL A 291 2.72 -23.07 -10.26
C VAL A 291 3.89 -23.28 -11.22
N LYS A 292 3.95 -22.52 -12.33
CA LYS A 292 5.09 -22.60 -13.25
C LYS A 292 6.39 -22.13 -12.61
N MET A 293 6.37 -21.15 -11.71
CA MET A 293 7.57 -20.64 -11.04
C MET A 293 8.13 -21.61 -9.98
N ARG A 294 7.32 -22.52 -9.42
CA ARG A 294 7.77 -23.49 -8.40
C ARG A 294 8.87 -24.45 -8.86
N ARG A 295 9.00 -24.64 -10.18
CA ARG A 295 10.05 -25.50 -10.77
C ARG A 295 11.46 -24.94 -10.54
N PHE A 296 11.58 -23.62 -10.39
CA PHE A 296 12.82 -22.91 -10.14
C PHE A 296 13.08 -22.85 -8.64
N GLU A 297 14.24 -23.34 -8.17
CA GLU A 297 14.54 -23.39 -6.74
C GLU A 297 14.56 -22.00 -6.12
N SER A 298 15.14 -21.04 -6.84
CA SER A 298 15.25 -19.65 -6.43
C SER A 298 13.90 -18.94 -6.29
N LEU A 299 12.84 -19.42 -6.97
CA LEU A 299 11.52 -18.80 -7.01
C LEU A 299 10.46 -19.57 -6.21
N ARG A 300 10.77 -20.80 -5.79
CA ARG A 300 9.79 -21.72 -5.18
C ARG A 300 9.12 -21.16 -3.93
N ARG A 301 9.90 -20.58 -3.01
CA ARG A 301 9.36 -20.00 -1.76
C ARG A 301 8.39 -18.83 -2.02
N PRO A 302 8.76 -17.75 -2.74
CA PRO A 302 7.82 -16.68 -3.03
C PRO A 302 6.64 -17.16 -3.90
N ALA A 303 6.83 -18.12 -4.81
CA ALA A 303 5.72 -18.70 -5.58
C ALA A 303 4.71 -19.46 -4.69
N ASN A 304 5.17 -20.25 -3.72
CA ASN A 304 4.29 -20.87 -2.73
C ASN A 304 3.56 -19.82 -1.89
N GLY A 305 4.24 -18.73 -1.54
CA GLY A 305 3.62 -17.59 -0.88
C GLY A 305 2.49 -16.97 -1.70
N VAL A 306 2.69 -16.80 -3.02
CA VAL A 306 1.64 -16.31 -3.93
C VAL A 306 0.42 -17.22 -3.91
N LEU A 307 0.61 -18.54 -4.00
CA LEU A 307 -0.50 -19.51 -3.97
C LEU A 307 -1.29 -19.43 -2.66
N LEU A 308 -0.60 -19.37 -1.52
CA LEU A 308 -1.23 -19.27 -0.21
C LEU A 308 -2.01 -17.95 -0.07
N VAL A 309 -1.38 -16.82 -0.43
CA VAL A 309 -2.00 -15.51 -0.27
C VAL A 309 -3.15 -15.32 -1.25
N VAL A 310 -3.08 -15.85 -2.47
CA VAL A 310 -4.22 -15.86 -3.42
C VAL A 310 -5.42 -16.61 -2.85
N LEU A 311 -5.20 -17.76 -2.21
CA LEU A 311 -6.27 -18.49 -1.52
C LEU A 311 -6.88 -17.64 -0.38
N ILE A 312 -6.03 -17.03 0.46
CA ILE A 312 -6.48 -16.13 1.53
C ILE A 312 -7.25 -14.94 0.96
N GLN A 313 -6.82 -14.36 -0.15
CA GLN A 313 -7.51 -13.25 -0.82
C GLN A 313 -8.88 -13.64 -1.32
N PHE A 314 -9.03 -14.83 -1.93
CA PHE A 314 -10.33 -15.34 -2.34
C PHE A 314 -11.27 -15.53 -1.14
N VAL A 315 -10.77 -16.19 -0.07
CA VAL A 315 -11.57 -16.45 1.14
C VAL A 315 -11.98 -15.15 1.83
N THR A 316 -11.05 -14.21 2.03
CA THR A 316 -11.34 -12.92 2.66
C THR A 316 -12.25 -12.04 1.80
N GLY A 317 -12.08 -12.04 0.47
CA GLY A 317 -12.95 -11.34 -0.47
C GLY A 317 -14.39 -11.86 -0.43
N LEU A 318 -14.57 -13.17 -0.48
CA LEU A 318 -15.88 -13.81 -0.35
C LEU A 318 -16.52 -13.55 1.02
N SER A 319 -15.71 -13.62 2.09
CA SER A 319 -16.17 -13.40 3.46
C SER A 319 -16.68 -11.96 3.67
N ASN A 320 -16.10 -10.97 2.99
CA ASN A 320 -16.60 -9.58 3.06
C ASN A 320 -18.03 -9.44 2.51
N ILE A 321 -18.46 -10.31 1.59
CA ILE A 321 -19.84 -10.32 1.08
C ILE A 321 -20.73 -11.11 2.04
N VAL A 322 -20.38 -12.37 2.30
CA VAL A 322 -21.25 -13.32 3.02
C VAL A 322 -21.42 -12.94 4.49
N LEU A 323 -20.38 -12.39 5.13
CA LEU A 323 -20.40 -12.00 6.54
C LEU A 323 -20.74 -10.52 6.76
N GLN A 324 -21.24 -9.82 5.74
CA GLN A 324 -21.61 -8.39 5.82
C GLN A 324 -20.44 -7.49 6.23
N TRP A 325 -19.30 -7.65 5.56
CA TRP A 325 -18.13 -6.78 5.66
C TRP A 325 -17.59 -6.57 7.10
N PRO A 326 -17.13 -7.64 7.79
CA PRO A 326 -16.52 -7.48 9.11
C PRO A 326 -15.14 -6.82 9.00
N LEU A 327 -14.93 -5.76 9.78
CA LEU A 327 -13.75 -4.89 9.71
C LEU A 327 -12.40 -5.64 9.71
N PRO A 328 -12.14 -6.64 10.58
CA PRO A 328 -10.86 -7.37 10.55
C PRO A 328 -10.61 -8.10 9.23
N ILE A 329 -11.65 -8.65 8.61
CA ILE A 329 -11.55 -9.36 7.32
C ILE A 329 -11.27 -8.38 6.19
N ALA A 330 -11.92 -7.22 6.20
CA ALA A 330 -11.66 -6.17 5.21
C ALA A 330 -10.23 -5.63 5.31
N VAL A 331 -9.73 -5.39 6.53
CA VAL A 331 -8.33 -5.01 6.76
C VAL A 331 -7.36 -6.12 6.33
N ALA A 332 -7.67 -7.39 6.64
CA ALA A 332 -6.87 -8.54 6.21
C ALA A 332 -6.85 -8.70 4.69
N HIS A 333 -7.97 -8.42 4.00
CA HIS A 333 -8.05 -8.43 2.54
C HIS A 333 -7.10 -7.37 1.94
N ASN A 334 -7.12 -6.14 2.45
CA ASN A 334 -6.18 -5.08 2.04
C ASN A 334 -4.71 -5.46 2.32
N GLY A 335 -4.43 -5.97 3.52
CA GLY A 335 -3.07 -6.40 3.90
C GLY A 335 -2.54 -7.54 3.04
N GLY A 336 -3.38 -8.55 2.76
CA GLY A 336 -2.98 -9.65 1.89
C GLY A 336 -2.76 -9.22 0.44
N ALA A 337 -3.47 -8.21 -0.08
CA ALA A 337 -3.19 -7.64 -1.39
C ALA A 337 -1.82 -6.94 -1.44
N ALA A 338 -1.45 -6.21 -0.37
CA ALA A 338 -0.13 -5.59 -0.24
C ALA A 338 1.00 -6.64 -0.10
N ILE A 339 0.76 -7.74 0.64
CA ILE A 339 1.70 -8.87 0.72
C ILE A 339 1.86 -9.54 -0.64
N LEU A 340 0.75 -9.74 -1.37
CA LEU A 340 0.77 -10.33 -2.71
C LEU A 340 1.59 -9.48 -3.68
N LEU A 341 1.47 -8.14 -3.58
CA LEU A 341 2.31 -7.20 -4.32
C LEU A 341 3.80 -7.40 -4.00
N LEU A 342 4.18 -7.46 -2.72
CA LEU A 342 5.57 -7.69 -2.31
C LEU A 342 6.13 -9.02 -2.84
N LEU A 343 5.31 -10.08 -2.82
CA LEU A 343 5.69 -11.39 -3.37
C LEU A 343 5.91 -11.32 -4.89
N LEU A 344 5.06 -10.62 -5.64
CA LEU A 344 5.24 -10.43 -7.07
C LEU A 344 6.43 -9.52 -7.39
N VAL A 345 6.70 -8.49 -6.59
CA VAL A 345 7.91 -7.66 -6.68
C VAL A 345 9.16 -8.53 -6.48
N MET A 346 9.16 -9.40 -5.47
CA MET A 346 10.25 -10.34 -5.20
C MET A 346 10.47 -11.32 -6.36
N LEU A 347 9.40 -11.90 -6.92
CA LEU A 347 9.49 -12.77 -8.10
C LEU A 347 10.05 -12.00 -9.32
N ASN A 348 9.53 -10.80 -9.59
CA ASN A 348 10.00 -9.96 -10.68
C ASN A 348 11.48 -9.59 -10.53
N PHE A 349 11.92 -9.30 -9.30
CA PHE A 349 13.32 -9.02 -9.00
C PHE A 349 14.23 -10.21 -9.31
N ARG A 350 13.90 -11.39 -8.76
CA ARG A 350 14.70 -12.62 -8.97
C ARG A 350 14.75 -13.06 -10.43
N ILE A 351 13.62 -12.95 -11.15
CA ILE A 351 13.55 -13.23 -12.60
C ILE A 351 14.40 -12.23 -13.39
N ALA A 352 14.36 -10.93 -13.03
CA ALA A 352 15.15 -9.91 -13.70
C ALA A 352 16.66 -10.09 -13.45
N TYR A 353 17.05 -10.62 -12.30
CA TYR A 353 18.44 -10.97 -11.98
C TYR A 353 18.94 -12.19 -12.75
N SER A 354 18.06 -13.10 -13.14
CA SER A 354 18.38 -14.31 -13.90
C SER A 354 18.74 -14.04 -15.38
N ARG A 355 18.77 -12.78 -15.83
CA ARG A 355 19.13 -12.41 -17.20
C ARG A 355 20.66 -12.44 -17.41
N PRO A 356 21.16 -13.04 -18.52
CA PRO A 356 22.57 -12.96 -18.90
C PRO A 356 23.05 -11.50 -18.96
N GLY A 357 24.23 -11.21 -18.40
CA GLY A 357 24.81 -9.86 -18.35
C GLY A 357 24.32 -8.96 -17.20
N ARG A 358 23.31 -9.39 -16.43
CA ARG A 358 22.84 -8.72 -15.20
C ARG A 358 23.11 -9.48 -13.91
N ALA A 359 23.67 -10.70 -14.01
CA ALA A 359 24.37 -11.33 -12.91
C ALA A 359 25.49 -10.38 -12.48
N ALA A 360 25.15 -9.45 -11.59
CA ALA A 360 26.12 -8.61 -10.92
C ALA A 360 27.21 -9.56 -10.44
N ILE A 361 28.45 -9.28 -10.83
CA ILE A 361 29.66 -9.88 -10.28
C ILE A 361 29.34 -10.16 -8.81
N PRO A 362 29.27 -11.43 -8.37
CA PRO A 362 29.19 -11.73 -6.95
C PRO A 362 30.24 -10.88 -6.28
N ALA A 363 30.00 -10.36 -5.07
CA ALA A 363 31.10 -9.86 -4.26
C ALA A 363 32.08 -11.02 -4.08
N ARG A 364 32.99 -11.18 -5.04
CA ARG A 364 33.94 -12.27 -5.12
C ARG A 364 34.95 -11.90 -4.07
N GLU A 365 34.87 -12.63 -2.98
CA GLU A 365 35.95 -12.94 -2.04
C GLU A 365 36.92 -11.80 -1.84
N ALA A 366 36.78 -11.11 -0.70
CA ALA A 366 37.96 -10.59 -0.04
C ALA A 366 38.92 -11.78 0.16
N ALA A 367 39.83 -11.97 -0.79
CA ALA A 367 40.94 -12.89 -0.63
C ALA A 367 41.78 -12.38 0.54
N PRO A 368 42.26 -13.26 1.44
CA PRO A 368 43.22 -12.87 2.44
C PRO A 368 44.57 -12.65 1.75
N ALA A 369 45.13 -11.46 1.95
CA ALA A 369 46.56 -11.19 1.82
C ALA A 369 46.94 -10.22 2.93
#